data_AF-A0A823FRR8-F1
#
_entry.id   AF-A0A823FRR8-F1
#
_cell.length_a   1.000
_cell.length_b   1.000
_cell.length_c   1.000
_cell.angle_alpha   90.00
_cell.angle_beta   90.00
_cell.angle_gamma   90.00
#
_symmetry.space_group_name_H-M   'P 1'
#
loop_
_entity.id
_entity.type
_entity.pdbx_description
1 polymer ?
#
loop_
_entity_poly.entity_id
_entity_poly.type
_entity_poly.pdbx_seq_one_letter_code
_entity_poly.pdbx_strand_id
1 'polypeptide(L)'
;MGKYYWHVSRLGGKPSEIRHYNHITKMHRFILRNPAMFKDKTLTIYDDAKPVTNMKFNEIRYRASLNLCETVERKYVLSLTQRLTEEQKEARK
;
A
#
# COMPACT_ATOMS: atom_id res chain seq x y z
N MET A 1 -10.96 -18.37 8.72
CA MET A 1 -10.79 -17.55 7.49
C MET A 1 -10.18 -16.22 7.88
N GLY A 2 -8.86 -16.08 7.77
CA GLY A 2 -8.15 -14.84 8.09
C GLY A 2 -8.67 -13.73 7.19
N LYS A 3 -9.24 -12.69 7.80
CA LYS A 3 -9.81 -11.55 7.08
C LYS A 3 -8.62 -10.76 6.52
N TYR A 4 -8.39 -10.81 5.21
CA TYR A 4 -7.37 -9.98 4.57
C TYR A 4 -7.72 -8.50 4.81
N TYR A 5 -6.81 -7.75 5.42
CA TYR A 5 -7.04 -6.36 5.80
C TYR A 5 -5.92 -5.46 5.27
N TRP A 6 -6.17 -4.89 4.10
CA TRP A 6 -5.33 -3.83 3.58
C TRP A 6 -5.53 -2.57 4.41
N HIS A 7 -4.44 -1.95 4.79
CA HIS A 7 -4.47 -0.60 5.36
C HIS A 7 -3.23 0.18 4.97
N VAL A 8 -3.28 1.47 5.26
CA VAL A 8 -2.28 2.44 4.83
C VAL A 8 -1.90 3.32 6.00
N SER A 9 -0.60 3.55 6.20
CA SER A 9 -0.09 4.55 7.14
C SER A 9 0.84 5.52 6.41
N ARG A 10 1.20 6.61 7.07
CA ARG A 10 2.27 7.49 6.59
C ARG A 10 3.61 6.85 6.93
N LEU A 11 4.57 6.89 6.01
CA LEU A 11 5.92 6.37 6.25
C LEU A 11 6.53 7.03 7.50
N GLY A 12 6.98 6.22 8.46
CA GLY A 12 7.55 6.68 9.73
C GLY A 12 6.51 7.18 10.75
N GLY A 13 5.23 7.24 10.39
CA GLY A 13 4.14 7.45 11.34
C GLY A 13 3.84 6.17 12.11
N LYS A 14 3.35 6.31 13.35
CA LYS A 14 2.61 5.19 13.97
C LYS A 14 1.43 4.84 13.05
N PRO A 15 1.00 3.57 12.97
CA PRO A 15 -0.23 3.21 12.26
C PRO A 15 -1.43 3.82 12.99
N SER A 16 -1.68 5.12 12.74
CA SER A 16 -2.69 5.93 13.42
C SER A 16 -3.82 6.36 12.49
N GLU A 17 -3.76 5.99 11.20
CA GLU A 17 -4.85 6.14 10.23
C GLU A 17 -5.10 4.78 9.55
N ILE A 18 -6.30 4.26 9.26
CA ILE A 18 -7.67 4.30 9.81
C ILE A 18 -8.47 3.59 8.69
N ARG A 19 -9.21 2.53 9.04
CA ARG A 19 -9.97 1.62 8.15
C ARG A 19 -9.15 0.52 7.48
N HIS A 20 -9.64 -0.69 7.71
CA HIS A 20 -9.24 -1.87 6.99
C HIS A 20 -10.10 -2.02 5.73
N TYR A 21 -9.45 -2.41 4.65
CA TYR A 21 -10.11 -2.69 3.37
C TYR A 21 -9.89 -4.14 3.01
N ASN A 22 -10.98 -4.82 2.64
CA ASN A 22 -10.88 -6.18 2.12
C ASN A 22 -10.13 -6.20 0.77
N HIS A 23 -10.20 -5.10 0.01
CA HIS A 23 -9.66 -4.95 -1.33
C HIS A 23 -8.70 -3.76 -1.41
N ILE A 24 -7.50 -3.96 -1.95
CA ILE A 24 -6.50 -2.91 -2.14
C ILE A 24 -7.00 -1.82 -3.09
N THR A 25 -7.79 -2.19 -4.10
CA THR A 25 -8.44 -1.24 -5.01
C THR A 25 -9.41 -0.30 -4.29
N LYS A 26 -10.10 -0.77 -3.24
CA LYS A 26 -10.96 0.08 -2.39
C LYS A 26 -10.12 1.02 -1.51
N MET A 27 -8.99 0.55 -1.00
CA MET A 27 -8.04 1.38 -0.26
C MET A 27 -7.48 2.50 -1.15
N HIS A 28 -7.09 2.21 -2.39
CA HIS A 28 -6.66 3.25 -3.35
C HIS A 28 -7.74 4.32 -3.56
N ARG A 29 -9.00 3.93 -3.76
CA ARG A 29 -10.10 4.89 -3.88
C ARG A 29 -10.27 5.77 -2.65
N PHE A 30 -10.08 5.21 -1.44
CA PHE A 30 -10.11 6.01 -0.22
C PHE A 30 -8.98 7.03 -0.17
N ILE A 31 -7.75 6.62 -0.48
CA ILE A 31 -6.58 7.50 -0.52
C ILE A 31 -6.84 8.66 -1.49
N LEU A 32 -7.31 8.35 -2.70
CA LEU A 32 -7.57 9.35 -3.74
C LEU A 32 -8.72 10.30 -3.43
N ARG A 33 -9.70 9.88 -2.63
CA ARG A 33 -10.79 10.74 -2.14
C ARG A 33 -10.35 11.69 -1.03
N ASN A 34 -9.19 11.45 -0.40
CA ASN A 34 -8.70 12.24 0.72
C ASN A 34 -7.31 12.84 0.43
N PRO A 35 -7.14 13.62 -0.66
CA PRO A 35 -5.84 14.13 -1.06
C PRO A 35 -5.17 15.01 -0.01
N ALA A 36 -5.94 15.79 0.77
CA ALA A 36 -5.41 16.62 1.85
C ALA A 36 -4.62 15.82 2.90
N MET A 37 -4.94 14.54 3.09
CA MET A 37 -4.29 13.65 4.05
C MET A 37 -3.03 12.99 3.48
N PHE A 38 -2.97 12.79 2.15
CA PHE A 38 -2.03 11.85 1.53
C PHE A 38 -1.16 12.41 0.39
N LYS A 39 -1.55 13.50 -0.27
CA LYS A 39 -0.97 13.96 -1.56
C LYS A 39 0.55 14.10 -1.55
N ASP A 40 1.11 14.65 -0.49
CA ASP A 40 2.55 14.95 -0.38
C ASP A 40 3.27 13.97 0.56
N LYS A 41 2.69 12.79 0.77
CA LYS A 41 3.19 11.79 1.71
C LYS A 41 3.61 10.51 0.99
N THR A 42 4.66 9.90 1.49
CA THR A 42 4.95 8.50 1.23
C THR A 42 4.12 7.66 2.20
N LEU A 43 3.42 6.67 1.66
CA LEU A 43 2.49 5.83 2.40
C LEU A 43 3.06 4.41 2.50
N THR A 44 2.96 3.80 3.67
CA THR A 44 3.26 2.38 3.85
C THR A 44 1.98 1.59 3.68
N ILE A 45 1.98 0.65 2.75
CA ILE A 45 0.88 -0.28 2.49
C ILE A 45 1.11 -1.54 3.32
N TYR A 46 0.06 -2.02 3.98
CA TYR A 46 0.10 -3.22 4.81
C TYR A 46 -0.88 -4.27 4.32
N ASP A 47 -0.48 -5.54 4.39
CA ASP A 47 -1.35 -6.71 4.28
C ASP A 47 -1.31 -7.44 5.62
N ASP A 48 -2.45 -7.56 6.29
CA ASP A 48 -2.58 -8.23 7.59
C ASP A 48 -1.56 -7.74 8.63
N ALA A 49 -1.45 -6.42 8.77
CA ALA A 49 -0.50 -5.73 9.67
C ALA A 49 0.99 -5.88 9.35
N LYS A 50 1.34 -6.56 8.25
CA LYS A 50 2.72 -6.63 7.78
C LYS A 50 2.95 -5.55 6.73
N PRO A 51 4.01 -4.73 6.86
CA PRO A 51 4.35 -3.76 5.83
C PRO A 51 4.77 -4.50 4.56
N VAL A 52 4.15 -4.13 3.45
CA VAL A 52 4.31 -4.78 2.14
C VAL A 52 5.22 -3.93 1.26
N THR A 53 4.90 -2.64 1.14
CA THR A 53 5.69 -1.68 0.35
C THR A 53 5.40 -0.25 0.76
N ASN A 54 6.28 0.66 0.39
CA ASN A 54 6.02 2.09 0.43
C ASN A 54 5.60 2.57 -0.97
N MET A 55 4.62 3.47 -1.03
CA MET A 55 4.16 4.10 -2.28
C MET A 55 3.83 5.57 -2.06
N LYS A 56 4.17 6.42 -3.02
CA LYS A 56 3.75 7.82 -3.06
C LYS A 56 2.30 7.92 -3.56
N PHE A 57 1.62 8.98 -3.16
CA PHE A 57 0.25 9.26 -3.63
C PHE A 57 0.12 9.25 -5.16
N ASN A 58 1.09 9.81 -5.89
CA ASN A 58 1.08 9.84 -7.34
C ASN A 58 1.19 8.43 -7.96
N GLU A 59 1.95 7.53 -7.33
CA GLU A 59 2.03 6.13 -7.78
C GLU A 59 0.69 5.44 -7.57
N ILE A 60 0.04 5.63 -6.42
CA ILE A 60 -1.31 5.09 -6.15
C ILE A 60 -2.34 5.65 -7.13
N ARG A 61 -2.26 6.94 -7.45
CA ARG A 61 -3.11 7.59 -8.46
C ARG A 61 -2.92 6.96 -9.83
N TYR A 62 -1.67 6.74 -10.24
CA TYR A 62 -1.35 6.08 -11.49
C TYR A 62 -1.91 4.65 -11.51
N ARG A 63 -1.62 3.84 -10.49
CA ARG A 63 -2.15 2.47 -10.36
C ARG A 63 -3.67 2.42 -10.44
N ALA A 64 -4.37 3.31 -9.73
CA ALA A 64 -5.82 3.37 -9.78
C ALA A 64 -6.37 3.77 -11.16
N SER A 65 -5.64 4.63 -11.90
CA SER A 65 -6.03 5.03 -13.26
C SER A 65 -5.96 3.88 -14.28
N LEU A 66 -5.14 2.86 -14.01
CA LEU A 66 -5.07 1.63 -14.82
C LEU A 66 -6.33 0.76 -14.69
N ASN A 67 -7.23 1.07 -13.76
CA ASN A 67 -8.49 0.37 -13.51
C ASN A 67 -8.35 -1.17 -13.42
N LEU A 68 -7.25 -1.62 -12.80
CA LEU A 68 -6.93 -3.04 -12.66
C LEU A 68 -7.89 -3.72 -11.69
N CYS A 69 -8.16 -5.00 -11.95
CA CYS A 69 -8.93 -5.80 -11.01
C CYS A 69 -8.12 -6.10 -9.73
N GLU A 70 -8.84 -6.37 -8.64
CA GLU A 70 -8.26 -6.58 -7.32
C GLU A 70 -7.12 -7.62 -7.30
N THR A 71 -7.31 -8.74 -7.99
CA THR A 71 -6.32 -9.83 -8.05
C THR A 71 -5.00 -9.37 -8.68
N VAL A 72 -5.06 -8.58 -9.76
CA VAL A 72 -3.87 -8.10 -10.46
C VAL A 72 -3.13 -7.07 -9.61
N GLU A 73 -3.86 -6.13 -9.00
CA GLU A 73 -3.26 -5.13 -8.12
C GLU A 73 -2.61 -5.79 -6.90
N ARG A 74 -3.29 -6.75 -6.28
CA ARG A 74 -2.76 -7.52 -5.16
C ARG A 74 -1.46 -8.25 -5.52
N LYS A 75 -1.42 -8.97 -6.65
CA LYS A 75 -0.21 -9.68 -7.09
C LYS A 75 0.95 -8.72 -7.30
N TYR A 76 0.70 -7.58 -7.92
CA TYR A 76 1.72 -6.55 -8.12
C TYR A 76 2.26 -6.04 -6.78
N VAL A 77 1.37 -5.60 -5.89
CA VAL A 77 1.79 -5.02 -4.61
C VAL A 77 2.55 -6.03 -3.74
N LEU A 78 2.14 -7.29 -3.71
CA LEU A 78 2.88 -8.36 -3.01
C LEU A 78 4.23 -8.68 -3.66
N SER A 79 4.37 -8.55 -4.98
CA SER A 79 5.66 -8.75 -5.67
C SER A 79 6.69 -7.68 -5.31
N LEU A 80 6.24 -6.47 -4.95
CA LEU A 80 7.13 -5.39 -4.51
C LEU A 80 7.77 -5.70 -3.14
N THR A 81 7.08 -6.45 -2.27
CA THR A 81 7.65 -6.89 -0.97
C THR A 81 8.86 -7.79 -1.14
N GLN A 82 8.81 -8.70 -2.12
CA GLN A 82 9.92 -9.60 -2.39
C GLN A 82 11.17 -8.81 -2.78
N ARG A 83 11.02 -7.84 -3.68
CA ARG A 83 12.10 -6.93 -4.09
C ARG A 83 12.66 -6.11 -2.92
N LEU A 84 11.79 -5.51 -2.10
CA LEU A 84 12.22 -4.77 -0.91
C LEU A 84 12.99 -5.66 0.09
N THR A 85 12.58 -6.91 0.24
CA THR A 85 13.24 -7.87 1.14
C THR A 85 14.61 -8.27 0.61
N GLU A 86 14.76 -8.42 -0.70
CA GLU A 86 16.03 -8.73 -1.37
C GLU A 86 17.00 -7.53 -1.29
N GLU A 87 16.54 -6.33 -1.65
CA GLU A 87 17.33 -5.10 -1.56
C GLU A 87 17.80 -4.81 -0.12
N GLN A 88 16.95 -5.03 0.88
CA GLN A 88 17.33 -4.88 2.29
C GLN A 88 18.34 -5.91 2.78
N LYS A 89 18.35 -7.13 2.20
CA LYS A 89 19.35 -8.15 2.50
C LYS A 89 20.69 -7.81 1.86
N GLU A 90 20.68 -7.29 0.64
CA GLU A 90 21.90 -6.86 -0.06
C GLU A 90 22.53 -5.65 0.61
N ALA A 91 21.74 -4.66 1.04
CA ALA A 91 22.24 -3.47 1.74
C ALA A 91 22.81 -3.74 3.16
N ARG A 92 22.61 -4.95 3.70
CA ARG A 92 23.13 -5.38 5.02
C ARG A 92 24.35 -6.30 4.93
N LYS A 93 24.77 -6.68 3.72
CA LYS A 93 26.04 -7.39 3.47
C LYS A 93 27.17 -6.39 3.27
#